data_AF-A0AAD0F3A9-F1
#
_entry.id   AF-A0AAD0F3A9-F1
#
_cell.length_a   1.000
_cell.length_b   1.000
_cell.length_c   1.000
_cell.angle_alpha   90.00
_cell.angle_beta   90.00
_cell.angle_gamma   90.00
#
_symmetry.space_group_name_H-M   'P 1'
#
loop_
_entity.id
_entity.type
_entity.pdbx_description
1 polymer ?
#
loop_
_entity_poly.entity_id
_entity_poly.type
_entity_poly.pdbx_seq_one_letter_code
_entity_poly.pdbx_strand_id
1 'polypeptide(L)'
;MSNIENFKELYNFEFEEIKAESFEEIEKKYLAAYKDGKEKGYTPVFLVLDDNLLETFEINMEDEDTDNMMDVVNKNLEKAKSINPIEFLEKFQGQNTDDLKENIDEYFSEIDYKFDDSEKYNLELSTVFDYDGNFKDNVILVKVPTEKPYEVLGYFGMGGYNECPFPAEQVAVAKYWYEKYGAVPAAITYDEIEFYVEKPVQTLEEAKKLAIEQYAFCYDLVEQCCGTFEKLVDGLYKNIQWYFWWD
;
A
#
# COMPACT_ATOMS: atom_id res chain seq x y z
N MET A 1 -3.66 -26.86 7.49
CA MET A 1 -2.24 -26.48 7.59
C MET A 1 -2.23 -25.04 8.12
N SER A 2 -1.23 -24.58 8.88
CA SER A 2 -1.26 -23.18 9.36
C SER A 2 -0.96 -22.22 8.22
N ASN A 3 -1.45 -20.99 8.29
CA ASN A 3 -1.31 -19.99 7.21
C ASN A 3 0.16 -19.74 6.84
N ILE A 4 1.05 -19.75 7.82
CA ILE A 4 2.51 -19.66 7.62
C ILE A 4 3.07 -20.85 6.84
N GLU A 5 2.56 -22.07 7.06
CA GLU A 5 3.02 -23.26 6.32
C GLU A 5 2.50 -23.23 4.88
N ASN A 6 1.25 -22.80 4.65
CA ASN A 6 0.73 -22.57 3.29
C ASN A 6 1.59 -21.54 2.55
N PHE A 7 1.95 -20.43 3.21
CA PHE A 7 2.83 -19.42 2.62
C PHE A 7 4.20 -19.99 2.22
N LYS A 8 4.80 -20.90 3.01
CA LYS A 8 6.06 -21.58 2.67
C LYS A 8 5.96 -22.46 1.43
N GLU A 9 4.79 -23.05 1.17
CA GLU A 9 4.56 -23.85 -0.03
C GLU A 9 4.46 -22.95 -1.28
N LEU A 10 3.89 -21.74 -1.14
CA LEU A 10 3.77 -20.76 -2.22
C LEU A 10 5.08 -20.01 -2.52
N TYR A 11 5.80 -19.61 -1.46
CA TYR A 11 7.01 -18.80 -1.55
C TYR A 11 8.17 -19.40 -0.76
N ASN A 12 9.27 -19.64 -1.45
CA ASN A 12 10.54 -20.03 -0.83
C ASN A 12 11.38 -18.79 -0.45
N PHE A 13 10.80 -17.85 0.30
CA PHE A 13 11.47 -16.62 0.74
C PHE A 13 11.93 -16.73 2.20
N GLU A 14 12.96 -15.95 2.55
CA GLU A 14 13.34 -15.76 3.95
C GLU A 14 12.33 -14.84 4.63
N PHE A 15 11.80 -15.24 5.78
CA PHE A 15 10.92 -14.42 6.59
C PHE A 15 11.11 -14.71 8.09
N GLU A 16 10.58 -13.81 8.92
CA GLU A 16 10.53 -13.94 10.38
C GLU A 16 9.08 -13.83 10.84
N GLU A 17 8.66 -14.70 11.76
CA GLU A 17 7.40 -14.53 12.48
C GLU A 17 7.52 -13.41 13.52
N ILE A 18 6.58 -12.48 13.50
CA ILE A 18 6.66 -11.25 14.30
C ILE A 18 5.64 -11.31 15.42
N LYS A 19 6.05 -10.77 16.57
CA LYS A 19 5.18 -10.38 17.68
C LYS A 19 5.67 -9.05 18.18
N ALA A 20 4.75 -8.13 18.44
CA ALA A 20 5.06 -6.82 19.01
C ALA A 20 3.99 -6.41 20.02
N GLU A 21 4.38 -5.58 20.98
CA GLU A 21 3.45 -5.02 21.96
C GLU A 21 3.08 -3.56 21.65
N SER A 22 3.71 -2.95 20.64
CA SER A 22 3.49 -1.53 20.29
C SER A 22 3.87 -1.19 18.85
N PHE A 23 3.31 -0.09 18.34
CA PHE A 23 3.70 0.51 17.06
C PHE A 23 5.20 0.86 16.99
N GLU A 24 5.80 1.33 18.09
CA GLU A 24 7.21 1.72 18.13
C GLU A 24 8.16 0.52 17.90
N GLU A 25 7.77 -0.69 18.33
CA GLU A 25 8.52 -1.91 18.04
C GLU A 25 8.45 -2.28 16.56
N ILE A 26 7.28 -2.14 15.94
CA ILE A 26 7.04 -2.41 14.53
C ILE A 26 7.78 -1.41 13.64
N GLU A 27 7.72 -0.12 13.97
CA GLU A 27 8.48 0.93 13.31
C GLU A 27 9.98 0.61 13.30
N LYS A 28 10.57 0.36 14.48
CA LYS A 28 11.99 0.06 14.62
C LYS A 28 12.38 -1.19 13.85
N LYS A 29 11.54 -2.24 13.89
CA LYS A 29 11.77 -3.48 13.17
C LYS A 29 11.78 -3.25 11.66
N TYR A 30 10.78 -2.54 11.14
CA TYR A 30 10.66 -2.24 9.71
C TYR A 30 11.82 -1.39 9.21
N LEU A 31 12.10 -0.26 9.87
CA LEU A 31 13.15 0.66 9.43
C LEU A 31 14.54 0.01 9.47
N ALA A 32 14.80 -0.85 10.47
CA ALA A 32 16.04 -1.62 10.52
C ALA A 32 16.14 -2.62 9.36
N ALA A 33 15.06 -3.36 9.07
CA ALA A 33 15.01 -4.28 7.94
C ALA A 33 15.11 -3.55 6.59
N TYR A 34 14.50 -2.37 6.46
CA TYR A 34 14.51 -1.58 5.22
C TYR A 34 15.92 -1.09 4.90
N LYS A 35 16.64 -0.62 5.93
CA LYS A 35 18.05 -0.28 5.79
C LYS A 35 18.91 -1.49 5.42
N ASP A 36 18.71 -2.63 6.09
CA ASP A 36 19.44 -3.88 5.82
C ASP A 36 19.16 -4.39 4.39
N GLY A 37 17.90 -4.30 3.94
CA GLY A 37 17.45 -4.69 2.61
C GLY A 37 18.12 -3.90 1.49
N LYS A 38 18.28 -2.59 1.67
CA LYS A 38 19.04 -1.75 0.74
C LYS A 38 20.51 -2.17 0.59
N GLU A 39 21.12 -2.69 1.65
CA GLU A 39 22.52 -3.15 1.63
C GLU A 39 22.66 -4.58 1.07
N LYS A 40 21.64 -5.43 1.27
CA LYS A 40 21.68 -6.86 0.93
C LYS A 40 20.89 -7.27 -0.31
N GLY A 41 20.17 -6.35 -0.93
CA GLY A 41 19.44 -6.59 -2.18
C GLY A 41 18.05 -7.22 -2.00
N TYR A 42 17.33 -6.83 -0.95
CA TYR A 42 15.93 -7.26 -0.73
C TYR A 42 15.05 -6.10 -0.28
N THR A 43 13.73 -6.25 -0.41
CA THR A 43 12.74 -5.31 0.12
C THR A 43 11.94 -6.00 1.23
N PRO A 44 11.92 -5.46 2.47
CA PRO A 44 11.08 -6.00 3.53
C PRO A 44 9.63 -5.55 3.39
N VAL A 45 8.71 -6.43 3.77
CA VAL A 45 7.28 -6.12 3.91
C VAL A 45 6.66 -7.00 5.00
N PHE A 46 5.79 -6.42 5.82
CA PHE A 46 4.94 -7.21 6.71
C PHE A 46 3.77 -7.80 5.93
N LEU A 47 3.48 -9.07 6.14
CA LEU A 47 2.25 -9.72 5.68
C LEU A 47 1.45 -10.18 6.88
N VAL A 48 0.16 -9.89 6.89
CA VAL A 48 -0.80 -10.53 7.79
C VAL A 48 -1.42 -11.69 7.05
N LEU A 49 -1.00 -12.92 7.37
CA LEU A 49 -1.47 -14.11 6.66
C LEU A 49 -2.80 -14.61 7.24
N ASP A 50 -3.90 -14.04 6.76
CA ASP A 50 -5.24 -14.59 6.95
C ASP A 50 -5.65 -15.53 5.81
N ASP A 51 -6.82 -16.17 5.96
CA ASP A 51 -7.32 -17.13 4.98
C ASP A 51 -7.66 -16.45 3.65
N ASN A 52 -8.12 -15.19 3.67
CA ASN A 52 -8.54 -14.45 2.49
C ASN A 52 -7.34 -14.07 1.60
N LEU A 53 -6.22 -13.64 2.21
CA LEU A 53 -5.00 -13.32 1.48
C LEU A 53 -4.41 -14.57 0.83
N LEU A 54 -4.43 -15.71 1.54
CA LEU A 54 -3.95 -16.98 0.97
C LEU A 54 -4.87 -17.47 -0.16
N GLU A 55 -6.18 -17.40 0.02
CA GLU A 55 -7.15 -17.73 -1.03
C GLU A 55 -6.95 -16.85 -2.27
N THR A 56 -6.60 -15.56 -2.09
CA THR A 56 -6.26 -14.66 -3.20
C THR A 56 -5.06 -15.17 -4.00
N PHE A 57 -4.02 -15.71 -3.35
CA PHE A 57 -2.88 -16.29 -4.05
C PHE A 57 -3.27 -17.56 -4.83
N GLU A 58 -4.13 -18.40 -4.25
CA GLU A 58 -4.65 -19.59 -4.92
C GLU A 58 -5.47 -19.21 -6.17
N ILE A 59 -6.42 -18.27 -6.04
CA ILE A 59 -7.24 -17.77 -7.15
C ILE A 59 -6.36 -17.19 -8.26
N ASN A 60 -5.36 -16.38 -7.91
CA ASN A 60 -4.45 -15.79 -8.89
C ASN A 60 -3.65 -16.84 -9.67
N MET A 61 -3.27 -17.96 -9.03
CA MET A 61 -2.62 -19.08 -9.71
C MET A 61 -3.60 -19.83 -10.62
N GLU A 62 -4.85 -20.04 -10.18
CA GLU A 62 -5.90 -20.66 -11.00
C GLU A 62 -6.23 -19.82 -12.25
N ASP A 63 -6.41 -18.51 -12.09
CA ASP A 63 -6.70 -17.58 -13.20
C ASP A 63 -5.59 -17.54 -14.24
N GLU A 64 -4.34 -17.74 -13.80
CA GLU A 64 -3.15 -17.77 -14.65
C GLU A 64 -2.76 -19.17 -15.12
N ASP A 65 -3.57 -20.19 -14.82
CA ASP A 65 -3.39 -21.61 -15.17
C ASP A 65 -1.98 -22.12 -14.83
N THR A 66 -1.54 -21.89 -13.59
CA THR A 66 -0.21 -22.27 -13.08
C THR A 66 -0.29 -22.86 -11.67
N ASP A 67 0.68 -23.71 -11.33
CA ASP A 67 0.92 -24.23 -9.98
C ASP A 67 2.11 -23.55 -9.29
N ASN A 68 2.68 -22.51 -9.92
CA ASN A 68 3.85 -21.80 -9.44
C ASN A 68 3.56 -20.31 -9.30
N MET A 69 3.51 -19.83 -8.06
CA MET A 69 3.22 -18.43 -7.75
C MET A 69 4.19 -17.45 -8.44
N MET A 70 5.45 -17.84 -8.67
CA MET A 70 6.40 -16.97 -9.37
C MET A 70 6.03 -16.70 -10.83
N ASP A 71 5.25 -17.56 -11.48
CA ASP A 71 4.75 -17.30 -12.83
C ASP A 71 3.71 -16.17 -12.81
N VAL A 72 2.83 -16.17 -11.81
CA VAL A 72 1.87 -15.07 -11.56
C VAL A 72 2.63 -13.76 -11.34
N VAL A 73 3.63 -13.77 -10.45
CA VAL A 73 4.46 -12.59 -10.16
C VAL A 73 5.12 -12.06 -11.43
N ASN A 74 5.76 -12.93 -12.22
CA ASN A 74 6.42 -12.54 -13.46
C ASN A 74 5.44 -11.93 -14.47
N LYS A 75 4.23 -12.49 -14.58
CA LYS A 75 3.17 -11.93 -15.44
C LYS A 75 2.70 -10.56 -14.94
N ASN A 76 2.49 -10.38 -13.65
CA ASN A 76 2.11 -9.09 -13.05
C ASN A 76 3.17 -8.03 -13.31
N LEU A 77 4.44 -8.34 -13.08
CA LEU A 77 5.56 -7.42 -13.32
C LEU A 77 5.74 -7.10 -14.81
N GLU A 78 5.44 -8.04 -15.72
CA GLU A 78 5.47 -7.78 -17.16
C GLU A 78 4.29 -6.89 -17.59
N LYS A 79 3.07 -7.21 -17.16
CA LYS A 79 1.86 -6.40 -17.41
C LYS A 79 2.03 -4.96 -16.89
N ALA A 80 2.65 -4.79 -15.72
CA ALA A 80 2.91 -3.47 -15.14
C ALA A 80 3.74 -2.53 -16.05
N LYS A 81 4.61 -3.09 -16.92
CA LYS A 81 5.47 -2.28 -17.80
C LYS A 81 4.70 -1.57 -18.92
N SER A 82 3.52 -2.06 -19.29
CA SER A 82 2.68 -1.46 -20.33
C SER A 82 1.61 -0.52 -19.78
N ILE A 83 1.46 -0.42 -18.46
CA ILE A 83 0.49 0.45 -17.81
C ILE A 83 1.10 1.86 -17.65
N ASN A 84 0.40 2.87 -18.17
CA ASN A 84 0.70 4.26 -17.86
C ASN A 84 -0.02 4.65 -16.56
N PRO A 85 0.69 4.88 -15.45
CA PRO A 85 0.05 5.15 -14.15
C PRO A 85 -0.74 6.45 -14.14
N ILE A 86 -0.34 7.45 -14.93
CA ILE A 86 -1.06 8.73 -15.00
C ILE A 86 -2.40 8.52 -15.72
N GLU A 87 -2.40 7.86 -16.89
CA GLU A 87 -3.63 7.56 -17.63
C GLU A 87 -4.57 6.64 -16.82
N PHE A 88 -4.01 5.70 -16.06
CA PHE A 88 -4.76 4.84 -15.15
C PHE A 88 -5.49 5.68 -14.07
N LEU A 89 -4.75 6.54 -13.35
CA LEU A 89 -5.33 7.39 -12.31
C LEU A 89 -6.33 8.40 -12.89
N GLU A 90 -6.07 9.01 -14.04
CA GLU A 90 -6.99 9.92 -14.72
C GLU A 90 -8.31 9.24 -15.13
N LYS A 91 -8.26 7.96 -15.55
CA LYS A 91 -9.46 7.20 -15.89
C LYS A 91 -10.35 6.99 -14.66
N PHE A 92 -9.75 6.62 -13.52
CA PHE A 92 -10.49 6.43 -12.27
C PHE A 92 -11.01 7.75 -11.70
N GLN A 93 -10.25 8.84 -11.83
CA GLN A 93 -10.77 10.18 -11.57
C GLN A 93 -12.02 10.41 -12.43
N GLY A 94 -11.95 10.13 -13.73
CA GLY A 94 -13.08 10.28 -14.64
C GLY A 94 -14.38 9.57 -14.20
N GLN A 95 -14.30 8.48 -13.45
CA GLN A 95 -15.41 7.64 -13.02
C GLN A 95 -15.90 7.96 -11.59
N ASN A 96 -14.98 8.26 -10.68
CA ASN A 96 -15.26 8.45 -9.24
C ASN A 96 -15.37 9.92 -8.83
N THR A 97 -15.07 10.85 -9.73
CA THR A 97 -14.84 12.26 -9.38
C THR A 97 -15.64 13.26 -10.20
N ASP A 98 -16.78 12.85 -10.79
CA ASP A 98 -17.65 13.80 -11.47
C ASP A 98 -18.02 15.00 -10.57
N ASP A 99 -18.00 14.84 -9.24
CA ASP A 99 -18.15 15.91 -8.24
C ASP A 99 -16.84 16.61 -7.79
N LEU A 100 -15.64 16.02 -7.95
CA LEU A 100 -14.37 16.71 -7.61
C LEU A 100 -13.76 17.49 -8.79
N LYS A 101 -14.19 17.20 -10.02
CA LYS A 101 -13.78 17.96 -11.20
C LYS A 101 -14.20 19.43 -11.13
N GLU A 102 -15.21 19.77 -10.33
CA GLU A 102 -15.77 21.12 -10.38
C GLU A 102 -14.88 22.22 -9.81
N ASN A 103 -13.89 21.92 -8.93
CA ASN A 103 -12.63 22.66 -8.66
C ASN A 103 -12.10 22.29 -7.25
N ILE A 104 -10.96 21.61 -7.13
CA ILE A 104 -10.38 21.24 -5.82
C ILE A 104 -10.19 22.44 -4.89
N ASP A 105 -9.90 23.62 -5.45
CA ASP A 105 -9.75 24.84 -4.67
C ASP A 105 -11.07 25.32 -4.06
N GLU A 106 -12.22 24.92 -4.61
CA GLU A 106 -13.54 25.23 -4.03
C GLU A 106 -13.74 24.49 -2.70
N TYR A 107 -13.37 23.21 -2.60
CA TYR A 107 -13.41 22.42 -1.34
C TYR A 107 -12.63 23.10 -0.21
N PHE A 108 -11.43 23.62 -0.51
CA PHE A 108 -10.60 24.32 0.47
C PHE A 108 -11.01 25.78 0.72
N SER A 109 -11.91 26.35 -0.09
CA SER A 109 -12.34 27.75 0.02
C SER A 109 -13.64 27.94 0.80
N GLU A 110 -14.49 26.91 0.85
CA GLU A 110 -15.84 27.00 1.46
C GLU A 110 -15.87 26.66 2.95
N ILE A 111 -14.81 26.06 3.50
CA ILE A 111 -14.74 25.60 4.88
C ILE A 111 -13.60 26.32 5.61
N ASP A 112 -13.87 26.85 6.81
CA ASP A 112 -12.85 27.35 7.76
C ASP A 112 -12.06 26.16 8.34
N TYR A 113 -11.37 25.44 7.46
CA TYR A 113 -10.62 24.23 7.79
C TYR A 113 -9.23 24.63 8.32
N LYS A 114 -8.94 24.25 9.56
CA LYS A 114 -7.65 24.54 10.20
C LYS A 114 -6.62 23.47 9.81
N PHE A 115 -5.89 23.75 8.74
CA PHE A 115 -4.79 22.91 8.23
C PHE A 115 -3.73 22.59 9.30
N ASP A 116 -3.40 21.30 9.45
CA ASP A 116 -2.32 20.84 10.32
C ASP A 116 -0.95 20.79 9.61
N ASP A 117 -0.16 21.85 9.82
CA ASP A 117 1.21 22.01 9.30
C ASP A 117 2.28 21.27 10.15
N SER A 118 1.87 20.46 11.13
CA SER A 118 2.81 19.68 11.93
C SER A 118 3.50 18.58 11.11
N GLU A 119 4.74 18.27 11.50
CA GLU A 119 5.49 17.16 10.94
C GLU A 119 4.96 15.83 11.50
N LYS A 120 4.72 14.85 10.62
CA LYS A 120 4.11 13.55 10.97
C LYS A 120 5.10 12.44 10.64
N TYR A 121 6.05 12.22 11.55
CA TYR A 121 7.16 11.27 11.37
C TYR A 121 6.97 9.92 12.05
N ASN A 122 5.77 9.60 12.53
CA ASN A 122 5.51 8.32 13.16
C ASN A 122 5.08 7.32 12.08
N LEU A 123 5.84 6.24 11.93
CA LEU A 123 5.46 5.11 11.07
C LEU A 123 4.78 4.04 11.95
N GLU A 124 3.48 4.15 12.12
CA GLU A 124 2.70 3.27 13.00
C GLU A 124 2.51 1.86 12.43
N LEU A 125 2.35 1.74 11.10
CA LEU A 125 1.98 0.50 10.40
C LEU A 125 0.84 -0.24 11.12
N SER A 126 -0.31 0.42 11.18
CA SER A 126 -1.46 0.03 11.99
C SER A 126 -2.09 -1.29 11.57
N THR A 127 -1.92 -1.71 10.31
CA THR A 127 -2.60 -2.88 9.74
C THR A 127 -2.18 -4.20 10.39
N VAL A 128 -1.04 -4.25 11.08
CA VAL A 128 -0.60 -5.44 11.83
C VAL A 128 -1.24 -5.56 13.22
N PHE A 129 -2.11 -4.61 13.60
CA PHE A 129 -2.90 -4.62 14.83
C PHE A 129 -4.39 -4.69 14.50
N ASP A 130 -5.18 -5.32 15.37
CA ASP A 130 -6.65 -5.33 15.26
C ASP A 130 -7.26 -4.02 15.77
N TYR A 131 -8.60 -3.89 15.64
CA TYR A 131 -9.35 -2.72 16.08
C TYR A 131 -9.28 -2.45 17.60
N ASP A 132 -8.98 -3.46 18.41
CA ASP A 132 -8.78 -3.33 19.85
C ASP A 132 -7.32 -2.94 20.20
N GLY A 133 -6.46 -2.82 19.20
CA GLY A 133 -5.04 -2.50 19.33
C GLY A 133 -4.18 -3.70 19.72
N ASN A 134 -4.69 -4.93 19.62
CA ASN A 134 -3.90 -6.13 19.83
C ASN A 134 -3.13 -6.48 18.56
N PHE A 135 -1.91 -6.96 18.73
CA PHE A 135 -1.11 -7.45 17.61
C PHE A 135 -1.79 -8.67 16.97
N LYS A 136 -1.99 -8.65 15.65
CA LYS A 136 -2.65 -9.73 14.91
C LYS A 136 -1.81 -11.02 14.96
N ASP A 137 -2.48 -12.16 14.85
CA ASP A 137 -1.80 -13.45 14.66
C ASP A 137 -1.28 -13.58 13.21
N ASN A 138 -0.34 -14.50 12.98
CA ASN A 138 0.25 -14.80 11.66
C ASN A 138 0.91 -13.62 10.92
N VAL A 139 1.40 -12.61 11.66
CA VAL A 139 2.18 -11.53 11.05
C VAL A 139 3.61 -11.99 10.80
N ILE A 140 4.07 -11.88 9.56
CA ILE A 140 5.44 -12.19 9.17
C ILE A 140 6.13 -10.99 8.53
N LEU A 141 7.44 -10.86 8.70
CA LEU A 141 8.28 -9.92 7.97
C LEU A 141 9.05 -10.67 6.89
N VAL A 142 8.68 -10.46 5.63
CA VAL A 142 9.25 -11.18 4.49
C VAL A 142 10.38 -10.37 3.86
N LYS A 143 11.47 -11.04 3.47
CA LYS A 143 12.54 -10.47 2.65
C LYS A 143 12.31 -10.81 1.19
N VAL A 144 11.62 -9.92 0.48
CA VAL A 144 11.31 -10.11 -0.94
C VAL A 144 12.57 -9.91 -1.77
N PRO A 145 12.93 -10.83 -2.68
CA PRO A 145 14.17 -10.79 -3.43
C PRO A 145 14.13 -9.76 -4.59
N THR A 146 13.86 -8.49 -4.27
CA THR A 146 13.89 -7.36 -5.20
C THR A 146 14.53 -6.13 -4.56
N GLU A 147 15.31 -5.41 -5.38
CA GLU A 147 15.88 -4.10 -5.05
C GLU A 147 14.94 -2.94 -5.41
N LYS A 148 13.80 -3.24 -6.05
CA LYS A 148 12.81 -2.26 -6.49
C LYS A 148 11.56 -2.42 -5.62
N PRO A 149 11.35 -1.58 -4.60
CA PRO A 149 10.34 -1.85 -3.60
C PRO A 149 8.91 -1.93 -4.12
N TYR A 150 8.58 -1.17 -5.17
CA TYR A 150 7.27 -1.21 -5.81
C TYR A 150 6.94 -2.58 -6.45
N GLU A 151 7.94 -3.43 -6.74
CA GLU A 151 7.70 -4.77 -7.27
C GLU A 151 7.06 -5.68 -6.21
N VAL A 152 7.13 -5.36 -4.90
CA VAL A 152 6.48 -6.12 -3.81
C VAL A 152 4.99 -6.35 -4.07
N LEU A 153 4.28 -5.37 -4.65
CA LEU A 153 2.87 -5.50 -5.00
C LEU A 153 2.64 -6.49 -6.15
N GLY A 154 3.66 -6.81 -6.93
CA GLY A 154 3.59 -7.90 -7.91
C GLY A 154 3.66 -9.28 -7.26
N TYR A 155 4.26 -9.37 -6.06
CA TYR A 155 4.30 -10.58 -5.27
C TYR A 155 3.02 -10.74 -4.45
N PHE A 156 2.64 -9.73 -3.68
CA PHE A 156 1.58 -9.85 -2.67
C PHE A 156 0.42 -8.88 -2.86
N GLY A 157 0.39 -8.13 -3.95
CA GLY A 157 -0.76 -7.29 -4.27
C GLY A 157 -2.01 -8.14 -4.42
N MET A 158 -3.09 -7.64 -3.84
CA MET A 158 -4.45 -8.17 -3.98
C MET A 158 -5.19 -7.44 -5.12
N GLY A 159 -6.52 -7.53 -5.17
CA GLY A 159 -7.37 -6.70 -6.02
C GLY A 159 -8.18 -7.45 -7.06
N GLY A 160 -8.95 -6.70 -7.85
CA GLY A 160 -9.98 -7.25 -8.74
C GLY A 160 -11.38 -7.36 -8.10
N TYR A 161 -11.55 -6.82 -6.89
CA TYR A 161 -12.82 -6.66 -6.17
C TYR A 161 -12.92 -5.23 -5.63
N ASN A 162 -14.15 -4.75 -5.41
CA ASN A 162 -14.43 -3.47 -4.74
C ASN A 162 -13.59 -2.28 -5.27
N GLU A 163 -13.43 -2.21 -6.60
CA GLU A 163 -12.61 -1.20 -7.31
C GLU A 163 -11.13 -1.18 -6.89
N CYS A 164 -10.66 -2.18 -6.14
CA CYS A 164 -9.26 -2.38 -5.84
C CYS A 164 -8.50 -2.71 -7.13
N PRO A 165 -7.48 -1.90 -7.49
CA PRO A 165 -6.67 -2.12 -8.69
C PRO A 165 -6.04 -3.51 -8.70
N PHE A 166 -5.86 -4.10 -9.88
CA PHE A 166 -5.16 -5.38 -10.01
C PHE A 166 -3.67 -5.23 -9.65
N PRO A 167 -2.98 -6.32 -9.26
CA PRO A 167 -1.56 -6.25 -8.84
C PRO A 167 -0.63 -5.56 -9.84
N ALA A 168 -0.83 -5.77 -11.15
CA ALA A 168 -0.05 -5.09 -12.19
C ALA A 168 -0.25 -3.56 -12.21
N GLU A 169 -1.46 -3.10 -11.94
CA GLU A 169 -1.82 -1.68 -11.86
C GLU A 169 -1.25 -1.07 -10.58
N GLN A 170 -1.36 -1.79 -9.46
CA GLN A 170 -0.72 -1.41 -8.20
C GLN A 170 0.79 -1.24 -8.34
N VAL A 171 1.48 -2.17 -8.99
CA VAL A 171 2.93 -2.06 -9.26
C VAL A 171 3.25 -0.81 -10.09
N ALA A 172 2.45 -0.51 -11.12
CA ALA A 172 2.67 0.63 -11.99
C ALA A 172 2.50 1.96 -11.23
N VAL A 173 1.45 2.08 -10.42
CA VAL A 173 1.19 3.27 -9.59
C VAL A 173 2.22 3.40 -8.47
N ALA A 174 2.53 2.32 -7.75
CA ALA A 174 3.55 2.31 -6.71
C ALA A 174 4.94 2.65 -7.26
N LYS A 175 5.28 2.23 -8.49
CA LYS A 175 6.51 2.64 -9.16
C LYS A 175 6.56 4.14 -9.38
N TYR A 176 5.47 4.73 -9.89
CA TYR A 176 5.36 6.18 -10.09
C TYR A 176 5.53 6.93 -8.77
N TRP A 177 4.88 6.48 -7.70
CA TRP A 177 5.03 7.08 -6.38
C TRP A 177 6.40 6.86 -5.76
N TYR A 178 7.04 5.71 -5.98
CA TYR A 178 8.41 5.47 -5.54
C TYR A 178 9.39 6.45 -6.20
N GLU A 179 9.26 6.68 -7.50
CA GLU A 179 10.13 7.62 -8.22
C GLU A 179 9.96 9.07 -7.73
N LYS A 180 8.74 9.48 -7.36
CA LYS A 180 8.38 10.84 -6.95
C LYS A 180 8.62 11.09 -5.45
N TYR A 181 8.20 10.16 -4.61
CA TYR A 181 8.10 10.31 -3.15
C TYR A 181 8.92 9.28 -2.36
N GLY A 182 9.51 8.28 -3.02
CA GLY A 182 10.13 7.15 -2.32
C GLY A 182 9.12 6.34 -1.52
N ALA A 183 7.89 6.18 -2.04
CA ALA A 183 6.87 5.34 -1.43
C ALA A 183 7.21 3.84 -1.57
N VAL A 184 7.22 3.13 -0.46
CA VAL A 184 7.66 1.74 -0.31
C VAL A 184 6.56 0.96 0.40
N PRO A 185 5.97 -0.07 -0.22
CA PRO A 185 5.04 -0.96 0.48
C PRO A 185 5.69 -1.55 1.73
N ALA A 186 5.01 -1.40 2.86
CA ALA A 186 5.55 -1.71 4.19
C ALA A 186 4.76 -2.78 4.93
N ALA A 187 3.43 -2.79 4.76
CA ALA A 187 2.56 -3.83 5.31
C ALA A 187 1.38 -4.09 4.36
N ILE A 188 0.97 -5.35 4.26
CA ILE A 188 -0.11 -5.81 3.36
C ILE A 188 -0.97 -6.84 4.09
N THR A 189 -2.29 -6.72 3.96
CA THR A 189 -3.29 -7.73 4.33
C THR A 189 -4.06 -8.16 3.08
N TYR A 190 -5.18 -8.87 3.25
CA TYR A 190 -6.12 -9.09 2.17
C TYR A 190 -6.70 -7.79 1.60
N ASP A 191 -6.89 -6.73 2.39
CA ASP A 191 -7.67 -5.55 2.01
C ASP A 191 -7.00 -4.22 2.37
N GLU A 192 -5.81 -4.24 2.98
CA GLU A 192 -5.07 -3.06 3.41
C GLU A 192 -3.66 -3.05 2.81
N ILE A 193 -3.18 -1.86 2.43
CA ILE A 193 -1.78 -1.62 2.07
C ILE A 193 -1.29 -0.37 2.79
N GLU A 194 -0.19 -0.48 3.52
CA GLU A 194 0.51 0.66 4.11
C GLU A 194 1.86 0.87 3.43
N PHE A 195 2.23 2.13 3.24
CA PHE A 195 3.51 2.54 2.66
C PHE A 195 4.32 3.34 3.66
N TYR A 196 5.63 3.09 3.67
CA TYR A 196 6.64 4.02 4.19
C TYR A 196 7.08 4.98 3.06
N VAL A 197 7.26 6.26 3.37
CA VAL A 197 7.52 7.32 2.39
C VAL A 197 8.80 8.06 2.77
N GLU A 198 9.82 7.96 1.92
CA GLU A 198 11.12 8.57 2.20
C GLU A 198 11.14 10.09 2.05
N LYS A 199 10.32 10.61 1.14
CA LYS A 199 10.27 12.04 0.75
C LYS A 199 8.82 12.51 0.83
N PRO A 200 8.28 12.70 2.04
CA PRO A 200 6.91 13.15 2.22
C PRO A 200 6.72 14.54 1.58
N VAL A 201 5.51 14.80 1.09
CA VAL A 201 5.16 16.08 0.46
C VAL A 201 5.34 17.24 1.43
N GLN A 202 5.93 18.33 0.94
CA GLN A 202 6.32 19.48 1.79
C GLN A 202 5.45 20.72 1.57
N THR A 203 4.60 20.71 0.54
CA THR A 203 3.70 21.83 0.22
C THR A 203 2.25 21.37 0.16
N LEU A 204 1.33 22.24 0.58
CA LEU A 204 -0.11 21.99 0.50
C LEU A 204 -0.55 21.67 -0.93
N GLU A 205 -0.01 22.40 -1.92
CA GLU A 205 -0.33 22.19 -3.33
C GLU A 205 0.09 20.82 -3.86
N GLU A 206 1.21 20.29 -3.35
CA GLU A 206 1.64 18.93 -3.68
C GLU A 206 0.80 17.88 -2.96
N ALA A 207 0.45 18.12 -1.69
CA ALA A 207 -0.43 17.25 -0.92
C ALA A 207 -1.83 17.15 -1.53
N LYS A 208 -2.40 18.27 -1.99
CA LYS A 208 -3.66 18.29 -2.76
C LYS A 208 -3.58 17.38 -3.98
N LYS A 209 -2.56 17.54 -4.83
CA LYS A 209 -2.39 16.71 -6.04
C LYS A 209 -2.26 15.23 -5.71
N LEU A 210 -1.45 14.90 -4.70
CA LEU A 210 -1.29 13.53 -4.23
C LEU A 210 -2.60 12.95 -3.68
N ALA A 211 -3.40 13.74 -2.97
CA ALA A 211 -4.71 13.29 -2.48
C ALA A 211 -5.66 12.94 -3.64
N ILE A 212 -5.65 13.66 -4.76
CA ILE A 212 -6.44 13.29 -5.95
C ILE A 212 -5.94 11.96 -6.52
N GLU A 213 -4.62 11.77 -6.60
CA GLU A 213 -4.02 10.51 -7.06
C GLU A 213 -4.43 9.34 -6.14
N GLN A 214 -4.32 9.51 -4.81
CA GLN A 214 -4.67 8.47 -3.85
C GLN A 214 -6.17 8.17 -3.81
N TYR A 215 -7.03 9.19 -3.91
CA TYR A 215 -8.47 8.97 -3.99
C TYR A 215 -8.90 8.24 -5.27
N ALA A 216 -8.23 8.52 -6.38
CA ALA A 216 -8.46 7.78 -7.62
C ALA A 216 -8.03 6.32 -7.52
N PHE A 217 -6.95 6.05 -6.78
CA PHE A 217 -6.43 4.71 -6.55
C PHE A 217 -7.27 3.91 -5.54
N CYS A 218 -7.81 4.60 -4.53
CA CYS A 218 -8.58 4.03 -3.43
C CYS A 218 -9.62 5.05 -2.97
N TYR A 219 -10.84 4.88 -3.49
CA TYR A 219 -11.96 5.79 -3.25
C TYR A 219 -12.42 5.76 -1.78
N ASP A 220 -12.34 4.60 -1.13
CA ASP A 220 -12.74 4.38 0.26
C ASP A 220 -11.92 5.19 1.28
N LEU A 221 -10.78 5.74 0.88
CA LEU A 221 -10.01 6.67 1.71
C LEU A 221 -10.84 7.85 2.19
N VAL A 222 -11.66 8.43 1.32
CA VAL A 222 -12.51 9.57 1.70
C VAL A 222 -13.86 9.09 2.17
N GLU A 223 -14.50 8.15 1.48
CA GLU A 223 -15.87 7.77 1.82
C GLU A 223 -15.99 7.01 3.14
N GLN A 224 -14.98 6.21 3.49
CA GLN A 224 -15.06 5.26 4.60
C GLN A 224 -13.95 5.44 5.64
N CYS A 225 -12.77 5.95 5.26
CA CYS A 225 -11.67 6.14 6.19
C CYS A 225 -11.67 7.54 6.83
N CYS A 226 -11.13 8.55 6.14
CA CYS A 226 -10.92 9.87 6.75
C CYS A 226 -12.19 10.76 6.70
N GLY A 227 -13.13 10.48 5.80
CA GLY A 227 -14.43 11.13 5.71
C GLY A 227 -14.47 12.42 4.87
N THR A 228 -13.34 13.09 4.63
CA THR A 228 -13.30 14.29 3.78
C THR A 228 -11.97 14.41 3.03
N PHE A 229 -12.00 15.10 1.89
CA PHE A 229 -10.80 15.30 1.07
C PHE A 229 -9.74 16.18 1.79
N GLU A 230 -10.15 17.16 2.60
CA GLU A 230 -9.23 18.00 3.39
C GLU A 230 -8.46 17.16 4.41
N LYS A 231 -9.13 16.21 5.07
CA LYS A 231 -8.47 15.29 6.00
C LYS A 231 -7.49 14.36 5.30
N LEU A 232 -7.79 13.92 4.08
CA LEU A 232 -6.83 13.16 3.27
C LEU A 232 -5.59 14.02 2.98
N VAL A 233 -5.76 15.28 2.56
CA VAL A 233 -4.65 16.20 2.32
C VAL A 233 -3.81 16.44 3.58
N ASP A 234 -4.44 16.65 4.73
CA ASP A 234 -3.76 16.81 6.02
C ASP A 234 -2.99 15.56 6.43
N GLY A 235 -3.62 14.40 6.21
CA GLY A 235 -3.03 13.09 6.47
C GLY A 235 -1.81 12.81 5.61
N LEU A 236 -1.72 13.40 4.41
CA LEU A 236 -0.57 13.25 3.52
C LEU A 236 0.52 14.28 3.77
N TYR A 237 0.16 15.47 4.23
CA TYR A 237 1.09 16.57 4.41
C TYR A 237 2.14 16.27 5.48
N LYS A 238 3.42 16.29 5.07
CA LYS A 238 4.59 15.96 5.91
C LYS A 238 4.48 14.60 6.62
N ASN A 239 3.75 13.66 6.03
CA ASN A 239 3.54 12.33 6.60
C ASN A 239 4.36 11.26 5.88
N ILE A 240 5.14 10.51 6.65
CA ILE A 240 5.97 9.40 6.16
C ILE A 240 5.20 8.10 5.98
N GLN A 241 3.91 8.06 6.31
CA GLN A 241 3.06 6.89 6.16
C GLN A 241 1.87 7.20 5.26
N TRP A 242 1.58 6.28 4.33
CA TRP A 242 0.30 6.23 3.64
C TRP A 242 -0.41 4.93 3.99
N TYR A 243 -1.74 4.97 3.96
CA TYR A 243 -2.63 3.86 4.26
C TYR A 243 -3.67 3.79 3.16
N PHE A 244 -4.05 2.57 2.77
CA PHE A 244 -5.10 2.27 1.81
C PHE A 244 -5.90 1.08 2.33
N TRP A 245 -7.22 1.15 2.18
CA TRP A 245 -8.15 0.08 2.53
C TRP A 245 -9.27 0.03 1.51
N TRP A 246 -9.69 -1.18 1.14
CA TRP A 246 -10.81 -1.44 0.26
C TRP A 246 -11.81 -2.34 0.99
N ASP A 247 -13.11 -2.01 0.95
CA ASP A 247 -14.19 -2.87 1.50
C ASP A 247 -14.28 -4.22 0.77
#